data_AF-A0A6I2LSZ5-F1
#
_entry.id   AF-A0A6I2LSZ5-F1
#
_cell.length_a   1.000
_cell.length_b   1.000
_cell.length_c   1.000
_cell.angle_alpha   90.00
_cell.angle_beta   90.00
_cell.angle_gamma   90.00
#
_symmetry.space_group_name_H-M   'P 1'
#
loop_
_entity.id
_entity.type
_entity.pdbx_description
1 polymer ?
#
loop_
_entity_poly.entity_id
_entity_poly.type
_entity_poly.pdbx_seq_one_letter_code
_entity_poly.pdbx_strand_id
1 'polypeptide(L)'
;MRRRDCKGRGGRPESRQRGVDGRYPPIAQTRRRPWPEVIPFFAFGSEIRRLIYSTNAAERLDRVICKVIKTRGSFPPQEAAEKLIYLAIREHEKTPRSGGWLTAINQFAIRFDEPFDPLGG
;
A
#
# COMPACT_ATOMS: atom_id res chain seq x y z
N MET A 1 5.47 70.91 9.86
CA MET A 1 6.67 70.06 9.79
C MET A 1 6.60 69.05 10.94
N ARG A 2 6.15 67.81 10.70
CA ARG A 2 6.45 66.63 11.53
C ARG A 2 6.01 65.39 10.74
N ARG A 3 6.91 64.42 10.72
CA ARG A 3 7.10 63.39 9.70
C ARG A 3 5.99 62.33 9.78
N ARG A 4 5.52 61.86 8.63
CA ARG A 4 4.75 60.61 8.52
C ARG A 4 5.70 59.47 8.86
N ASP A 5 5.48 58.81 10.00
CA ASP A 5 6.20 57.58 10.35
C ASP A 5 5.75 56.44 9.45
N CYS A 6 6.47 56.27 8.34
CA CYS A 6 6.48 55.06 7.54
C CYS A 6 7.34 54.01 8.24
N LYS A 7 6.79 53.22 9.17
CA LYS A 7 7.45 51.98 9.61
C LYS A 7 6.45 50.95 10.11
N GLY A 8 6.25 49.93 9.29
CA GLY A 8 5.40 48.79 9.60
C GLY A 8 5.21 47.84 8.42
N ARG A 9 6.24 47.63 7.58
CA ARG A 9 6.29 46.44 6.72
C ARG A 9 6.60 45.23 7.61
N GLY A 10 5.63 44.85 8.44
CA GLY A 10 5.61 43.56 9.11
C GLY A 10 5.38 42.51 8.04
N GLY A 11 6.38 41.64 7.87
CA GLY A 11 6.47 40.68 6.77
C GLY A 11 5.20 39.85 6.59
N ARG A 12 4.92 39.53 5.31
CA ARG A 12 4.01 38.46 4.91
C ARG A 12 4.26 37.27 5.84
N PRO A 13 3.26 36.71 6.55
CA PRO A 13 3.50 35.54 7.35
C PRO A 13 4.08 34.50 6.41
N GLU A 14 5.27 34.03 6.75
CA GLU A 14 5.91 32.91 6.09
C GLU A 14 4.84 31.82 6.04
N SER A 15 4.20 31.64 4.88
CA SER A 15 3.30 30.54 4.61
C SER A 15 4.19 29.30 4.48
N ARG A 16 4.79 28.95 5.62
CA ARG A 16 5.69 27.85 5.82
C ARG A 16 4.87 26.64 5.48
N GLN A 17 5.26 26.06 4.35
CA GLN A 17 4.76 24.84 3.76
C GLN A 17 4.20 23.94 4.86
N ARG A 18 2.88 23.98 5.08
CA ARG A 18 2.22 22.91 5.81
C ARG A 18 2.40 21.74 4.86
N GLY A 19 3.36 20.86 5.15
CA GLY A 19 3.50 19.60 4.45
C GLY A 19 2.15 18.89 4.42
N VAL A 20 2.01 17.88 3.57
CA VAL A 20 0.73 17.14 3.41
C VAL A 20 0.07 16.78 4.76
N ASP A 21 0.87 16.51 5.79
CA ASP A 21 0.45 16.26 7.16
C ASP A 21 -0.30 17.43 7.83
N GLY A 22 0.14 18.67 7.60
CA GLY A 22 -0.50 19.86 8.14
C GLY A 22 -1.77 20.27 7.39
N ARG A 23 -2.00 19.70 6.19
CA ARG A 23 -3.23 19.90 5.40
C ARG A 23 -4.31 18.88 5.75
N TYR A 24 -3.92 17.66 6.13
CA TYR A 24 -4.85 16.59 6.51
C TYR A 24 -4.41 15.92 7.83
N PRO A 25 -4.66 16.57 8.98
CA PRO A 25 -4.24 16.05 10.29
C PRO A 25 -4.73 14.62 10.60
N PRO A 26 -5.96 14.20 10.25
CA PRO A 26 -6.40 12.83 10.48
C PRO A 26 -5.59 11.79 9.69
N ILE A 27 -5.24 12.10 8.43
CA ILE A 27 -4.44 11.21 7.58
C ILE A 27 -3.03 11.07 8.16
N ALA A 28 -2.45 12.18 8.61
CA ALA A 28 -1.15 12.17 9.27
C ALA A 28 -1.17 11.28 10.53
N GLN A 29 -2.22 11.38 11.33
CA GLN A 29 -2.35 10.58 12.55
C GLN A 29 -2.49 9.08 12.24
N THR A 30 -3.31 8.71 11.25
CA THR A 30 -3.47 7.30 10.82
C THR A 30 -2.15 6.70 10.33
N ARG A 31 -1.28 7.49 9.67
CA ARG A 31 0.04 7.03 9.22
C ARG A 31 1.07 6.93 10.35
N ARG A 32 1.00 7.85 11.32
CA ARG A 32 1.98 7.92 12.43
C ARG A 32 1.77 6.83 13.48
N ARG A 33 0.52 6.40 13.71
CA ARG A 33 0.19 5.36 14.71
C ARG A 33 0.93 4.03 14.48
N PRO A 34 0.90 3.40 13.29
CA PRO A 34 1.62 2.15 13.04
C PRO A 34 3.09 2.36 12.67
N TRP A 35 3.63 3.57 12.75
CA TRP A 35 5.00 3.85 12.26
C TRP A 35 6.08 2.93 12.88
N PRO A 36 6.04 2.58 14.19
CA PRO A 36 6.96 1.61 14.78
C PRO A 36 6.93 0.23 14.12
N GLU A 37 5.77 -0.20 13.63
CA GLU A 37 5.58 -1.49 12.94
C GLU A 37 6.08 -1.44 11.50
N VAL A 38 6.11 -0.26 10.89
CA VAL A 38 6.61 -0.04 9.53
C VAL A 38 8.14 0.07 9.49
N ILE A 39 8.81 0.50 10.56
CA ILE A 39 10.28 0.66 10.58
C ILE A 39 11.04 -0.62 10.18
N PRO A 40 10.72 -1.82 10.72
CA PRO A 40 11.41 -3.07 10.36
C PRO A 40 11.36 -3.39 8.87
N PHE A 41 10.33 -2.92 8.18
CA PHE A 41 10.18 -3.12 6.74
C PHE A 41 11.35 -2.53 5.93
N PHE A 42 11.95 -1.43 6.39
CA PHE A 42 13.05 -0.79 5.67
C PHE A 42 14.35 -1.60 5.73
N ALA A 43 14.45 -2.59 6.63
CA ALA A 43 15.61 -3.48 6.72
C ALA A 43 15.68 -4.51 5.57
N PHE A 44 14.61 -4.71 4.80
CA PHE A 44 14.61 -5.62 3.66
C PHE A 44 15.36 -5.04 2.44
N GLY A 45 15.94 -5.92 1.61
CA GLY A 45 16.61 -5.55 0.36
C GLY A 45 15.66 -4.91 -0.67
N SER A 46 16.23 -4.25 -1.69
CA SER A 46 15.45 -3.53 -2.71
C SER A 46 14.42 -4.41 -3.43
N GLU A 47 14.75 -5.67 -3.72
CA GLU A 47 13.86 -6.60 -4.42
C GLU A 47 12.62 -6.96 -3.59
N ILE A 48 12.82 -7.20 -2.29
CA ILE A 48 11.73 -7.51 -1.35
C ILE A 48 10.86 -6.26 -1.14
N ARG A 49 11.48 -5.10 -0.94
CA ARG A 49 10.76 -3.84 -0.77
C ARG A 49 9.94 -3.51 -2.01
N ARG A 50 10.50 -3.70 -3.22
CA ARG A 50 9.80 -3.48 -4.49
C ARG A 50 8.57 -4.36 -4.60
N LEU A 51 8.66 -5.62 -4.19
CA LEU A 51 7.52 -6.53 -4.20
C LEU A 51 6.42 -6.05 -3.24
N ILE A 52 6.76 -5.72 -2.00
CA ILE A 52 5.77 -5.39 -0.97
C ILE A 52 5.19 -3.99 -1.19
N TYR A 53 5.99 -3.02 -1.65
CA TYR A 53 5.50 -1.71 -2.07
C TYR A 53 4.64 -1.79 -3.33
N SER A 54 4.83 -2.81 -4.16
CA SER A 54 3.93 -3.09 -5.27
C SER A 54 2.68 -3.76 -4.72
N THR A 55 1.82 -2.95 -4.09
CA THR A 55 0.44 -3.28 -3.70
C THR A 55 -0.39 -3.82 -4.86
N ASN A 56 0.13 -3.73 -6.08
CA ASN A 56 -0.38 -4.32 -7.32
C ASN A 56 -0.85 -5.78 -7.17
N ALA A 57 -0.23 -6.64 -6.36
CA ALA A 57 -0.74 -8.01 -6.18
C ALA A 57 -2.11 -8.04 -5.46
N ALA A 58 -2.19 -7.39 -4.29
CA ALA A 58 -3.43 -7.30 -3.52
C ALA A 58 -4.49 -6.47 -4.27
N GLU A 59 -4.10 -5.35 -4.88
CA GLU A 59 -5.00 -4.50 -5.67
C GLU A 59 -5.53 -5.21 -6.92
N ARG A 60 -4.71 -6.03 -7.60
CA ARG A 60 -5.19 -6.81 -8.75
C ARG A 60 -6.26 -7.80 -8.32
N LEU A 61 -6.04 -8.49 -7.20
CA LEU A 61 -7.02 -9.43 -6.66
C LEU A 61 -8.31 -8.70 -6.25
N ASP A 62 -8.20 -7.61 -5.50
CA ASP A 62 -9.36 -6.80 -5.07
C ASP A 62 -10.15 -6.29 -6.28
N ARG A 63 -9.48 -5.84 -7.35
CA ARG A 63 -10.13 -5.43 -8.60
C ARG A 63 -10.92 -6.57 -9.25
N VAL A 64 -10.35 -7.79 -9.27
CA VAL A 64 -11.04 -8.97 -9.83
C VAL A 64 -12.27 -9.32 -8.99
N ILE A 65 -12.13 -9.36 -7.66
CA ILE A 65 -13.23 -9.64 -6.72
C ILE A 65 -14.34 -8.59 -6.86
N CYS A 66 -13.99 -7.30 -6.79
CA CYS A 66 -14.92 -6.20 -6.96
C CYS A 66 -15.66 -6.27 -8.31
N LYS A 67 -14.97 -6.65 -9.40
CA LYS A 67 -15.60 -6.80 -10.73
C LYS A 67 -16.68 -7.90 -10.73
N VAL A 68 -16.36 -9.05 -10.14
CA VAL A 68 -17.28 -10.19 -10.07
C VAL A 68 -18.48 -9.89 -9.17
N ILE A 69 -18.25 -9.23 -8.03
CA ILE A 69 -19.32 -8.83 -7.11
C ILE A 69 -20.22 -7.78 -7.74
N LYS A 70 -19.67 -6.70 -8.34
CA LYS A 70 -20.48 -5.62 -8.94
C LYS A 70 -21.42 -6.08 -10.06
N THR A 71 -21.07 -7.18 -10.73
CA THR A 71 -21.89 -7.76 -11.81
C THR A 71 -23.08 -8.57 -11.26
N ARG A 72 -23.04 -8.95 -9.98
CA ARG A 72 -24.10 -9.73 -9.33
C ARG A 72 -24.87 -8.82 -8.38
N GLY A 73 -26.20 -8.84 -8.48
CA GLY A 73 -27.08 -8.05 -7.60
C GLY A 73 -27.17 -8.66 -6.20
N SER A 74 -28.31 -9.27 -5.88
CA SER A 74 -28.52 -9.94 -4.58
C SER A 74 -28.01 -11.38 -4.58
N PHE A 75 -27.45 -11.81 -3.44
CA PHE A 75 -27.07 -13.19 -3.17
C PHE A 75 -28.11 -13.84 -2.26
N PRO A 76 -28.91 -14.82 -2.74
CA PRO A 76 -29.97 -15.40 -1.94
C PRO A 76 -29.44 -16.20 -0.71
N PRO A 77 -28.41 -17.07 -0.85
CA PRO A 77 -27.67 -17.61 0.28
C PRO A 77 -26.21 -17.12 0.36
N GLN A 78 -25.64 -17.08 1.57
CA GLN A 78 -24.23 -16.75 1.80
C GLN A 78 -23.27 -17.68 1.05
N GLU A 79 -23.57 -18.97 0.99
CA GLU A 79 -22.78 -19.97 0.26
C GLU A 79 -22.60 -19.64 -1.23
N ALA A 80 -23.58 -18.97 -1.85
CA ALA A 80 -23.48 -18.57 -3.25
C ALA A 80 -22.44 -17.44 -3.44
N ALA A 81 -22.35 -16.51 -2.47
CA ALA A 81 -21.33 -15.47 -2.48
C ALA A 81 -19.93 -16.05 -2.27
N GLU A 82 -19.78 -16.99 -1.34
CA GLU A 82 -18.52 -17.68 -1.07
C GLU A 82 -18.03 -18.47 -2.30
N LYS A 83 -18.91 -19.27 -2.92
CA LYS A 83 -18.59 -20.01 -4.16
C LYS A 83 -18.17 -19.07 -5.29
N LEU A 84 -18.80 -17.90 -5.40
CA LEU A 84 -18.45 -16.91 -6.42
C LEU A 84 -17.05 -16.32 -6.20
N ILE A 85 -16.72 -15.92 -4.96
CA ILE A 85 -15.39 -15.42 -4.62
C ILE A 85 -14.33 -16.51 -4.87
N TYR A 86 -14.61 -17.74 -4.46
CA TYR A 86 -13.75 -18.89 -4.72
C TYR A 86 -13.46 -19.08 -6.22
N LEU A 87 -14.50 -19.05 -7.06
CA LEU A 87 -14.34 -19.16 -8.52
C LEU A 87 -13.54 -17.99 -9.10
N ALA A 88 -13.73 -16.77 -8.59
CA ALA A 88 -12.97 -15.60 -9.03
C ALA A 88 -11.47 -15.72 -8.70
N ILE A 89 -11.14 -16.21 -7.50
CA ILE A 89 -9.76 -16.47 -7.08
C ILE A 89 -9.14 -17.56 -7.95
N ARG A 90 -9.84 -18.68 -8.14
CA ARG A 90 -9.36 -19.80 -8.95
C ARG A 90 -9.08 -19.42 -10.40
N GLU A 91 -9.88 -18.51 -10.97
CA GLU A 91 -9.62 -17.99 -12.31
C GLU A 91 -8.43 -17.03 -12.32
N HIS A 92 -8.29 -16.20 -11.28
CA HIS A 92 -7.15 -15.28 -11.15
C HIS A 92 -5.80 -16.00 -11.00
N GLU A 93 -5.78 -17.16 -10.32
CA GLU A 93 -4.57 -17.98 -10.13
C GLU A 93 -3.92 -18.43 -11.44
N LYS A 94 -4.70 -18.54 -12.53
CA LYS A 94 -4.18 -18.85 -13.87
C LYS A 94 -3.39 -17.70 -14.48
N THR A 95 -3.50 -16.49 -13.93
CA THR A 95 -2.79 -15.30 -14.41
C THR A 95 -1.31 -15.37 -13.96
N PRO A 96 -0.34 -15.11 -14.85
CA PRO A 96 1.06 -15.14 -14.48
C PRO A 96 1.38 -14.11 -13.38
N ARG A 97 2.20 -14.53 -12.42
CA ARG A 97 2.64 -13.66 -11.32
C ARG A 97 3.51 -12.52 -11.84
N SER A 98 3.45 -11.38 -11.15
CA SER A 98 4.33 -10.24 -11.44
C SER A 98 5.80 -10.64 -11.27
N GLY A 99 6.63 -10.26 -12.25
CA GLY A 99 8.07 -10.56 -12.25
C GLY A 99 8.80 -9.99 -11.03
N GLY A 100 9.90 -10.63 -10.65
CA GLY A 100 10.72 -10.26 -9.48
C GLY A 100 10.45 -11.08 -8.21
N TRP A 101 9.41 -11.92 -8.18
CA TRP A 101 9.12 -12.82 -7.06
C TRP A 101 10.27 -13.79 -6.79
N LEU A 102 10.80 -14.43 -7.84
CA LEU A 102 11.90 -15.39 -7.71
C LEU A 102 13.18 -14.74 -7.16
N THR A 103 13.50 -13.53 -7.63
CA THR A 103 14.64 -12.75 -7.12
C THR A 103 14.45 -12.37 -5.65
N ALA A 104 13.23 -11.99 -5.26
CA ALA A 104 12.91 -11.69 -3.87
C ALA A 104 13.02 -12.94 -2.97
N ILE A 105 12.55 -14.11 -3.42
CA ILE A 105 12.70 -15.39 -2.68
C ILE A 105 14.17 -15.71 -2.42
N ASN A 106 15.03 -15.57 -3.42
CA ASN A 106 16.47 -15.83 -3.24
C ASN A 106 17.09 -14.92 -2.16
N GLN A 107 16.65 -13.65 -2.10
CA GLN A 107 17.08 -12.71 -1.06
C GLN A 107 16.52 -13.08 0.32
N PHE A 108 15.30 -13.62 0.39
CA PHE A 108 14.73 -14.15 1.63
C PHE A 108 15.51 -15.37 2.13
N ALA A 109 15.84 -16.32 1.27
CA ALA A 109 16.59 -17.52 1.63
C ALA A 109 17.96 -17.17 2.24
N ILE A 110 18.69 -16.20 1.65
CA ILE A 110 19.97 -15.71 2.19
C ILE A 110 19.79 -15.01 3.54
N ARG A 111 18.67 -14.31 3.76
CA ARG A 111 18.43 -13.51 4.97
C ARG A 111 18.05 -14.36 6.17
N PHE A 112 17.35 -15.47 5.96
CA PHE A 112 16.78 -16.30 7.01
C PHE A 112 17.45 -17.68 7.14
N ASP A 113 18.51 -17.95 6.35
CA ASP A 113 19.25 -19.21 6.31
C ASP A 113 18.37 -20.47 6.13
N GLU A 114 17.14 -20.27 5.65
CA GLU A 114 16.11 -21.28 5.44
C GLU A 114 15.84 -21.38 3.94
N PRO A 115 16.12 -22.54 3.31
CA PRO A 115 15.76 -22.78 1.92
C PRO A 115 14.23 -22.75 1.78
N PHE A 116 13.72 -21.74 1.09
CA PHE A 116 12.33 -21.71 0.69
C PHE A 116 12.18 -22.60 -0.54
N ASP A 117 11.54 -23.77 -0.42
CA ASP A 117 11.14 -24.56 -1.58
C ASP A 117 9.92 -23.91 -2.24
N PRO A 118 10.05 -23.24 -3.40
CA PRO A 118 8.93 -22.56 -4.03
C PRO A 118 7.95 -23.51 -4.70
N LEU A 119 8.23 -24.83 -4.75
CA LEU A 119 7.45 -25.82 -5.47
C LEU A 119 6.88 -26.94 -4.61
N GLY A 120 7.28 -27.08 -3.34
CA GLY A 120 6.72 -28.06 -2.41
C GLY A 120 6.77 -29.49 -2.97
N GLY A 121 7.94 -30.11 -2.88
CA GLY A 121 8.06 -31.57 -2.94
C GLY A 121 7.66 -32.23 -1.62
#